data_AF-A0A941YGU7-F1
#
_entry.id   AF-A0A941YGU7-F1
#
_cell.length_a   1.000
_cell.length_b   1.000
_cell.length_c   1.000
_cell.angle_alpha   90.00
_cell.angle_beta   90.00
_cell.angle_gamma   90.00
#
_symmetry.space_group_name_H-M   'P 1'
#
loop_
_entity.id
_entity.type
_entity.pdbx_description
1 polymer ?
#
loop_
_entity_poly.entity_id
_entity_poly.type
_entity_poly.pdbx_seq_one_letter_code
_entity_poly.pdbx_strand_id
1 'polypeptide(L)'
;MINGSLQALKAGSLVAEAKDDLTKLKKATDGLEAFMFKSLLQSMGGKDGLFSSKMPGGDIYRDMFETNLSDVLAARGTLNISKTIYNKVVPVALAQAQQRLKESTIEKKV
;
A
#
# COMPACT_ATOMS: atom_id res chain seq x y z
N MET A 1 -17.04 34.79 -11.03
CA MET A 1 -16.43 33.47 -11.33
C MET A 1 -15.05 33.25 -10.67
N ILE A 2 -14.70 33.96 -9.59
CA ILE A 2 -13.33 33.93 -9.01
C ILE A 2 -13.14 32.78 -7.99
N ASN A 3 -14.22 32.17 -7.51
CA ASN A 3 -14.15 31.12 -6.47
C ASN A 3 -13.56 29.78 -6.93
N GLY A 4 -13.64 29.44 -8.22
CA GLY A 4 -13.16 28.15 -8.73
C GLY A 4 -11.63 28.04 -8.77
N SER A 5 -10.93 29.12 -9.13
CA SER A 5 -9.47 29.16 -9.23
C SER A 5 -8.79 29.16 -7.86
N LEU A 6 -9.37 29.82 -6.85
CA LEU A 6 -8.89 29.81 -5.46
C LEU A 6 -9.00 28.44 -4.80
N GLN A 7 -10.06 27.67 -5.11
CA GLN A 7 -10.20 26.29 -4.62
C GLN A 7 -9.20 25.35 -5.30
N ALA A 8 -8.98 25.52 -6.61
CA ALA A 8 -7.99 24.74 -7.36
C ALA A 8 -6.56 24.99 -6.88
N LEU A 9 -6.19 26.25 -6.57
CA LEU A 9 -4.90 26.61 -6.00
C LEU A 9 -4.68 26.02 -4.60
N LYS A 10 -5.69 26.06 -3.73
CA LYS A 10 -5.64 25.41 -2.40
C LYS A 10 -5.56 23.89 -2.48
N ALA A 11 -6.28 23.27 -3.42
CA ALA A 11 -6.19 21.84 -3.66
C ALA A 11 -4.80 21.46 -4.19
N GLY A 12 -4.22 22.26 -5.09
CA GLY A 12 -2.88 22.07 -5.63
C GLY A 12 -1.77 22.18 -4.58
N SER A 13 -1.84 23.16 -3.67
CA SER A 13 -0.88 23.30 -2.57
C SER A 13 -1.00 22.15 -1.56
N LEU A 14 -2.21 21.66 -1.33
CA LEU A 14 -2.45 20.53 -0.44
C LEU A 14 -1.83 19.22 -0.95
N VAL A 15 -2.04 18.97 -2.24
CA VAL A 15 -1.52 17.78 -2.91
C VAL A 15 0.00 17.86 -3.02
N ALA A 16 0.57 19.06 -3.18
CA ALA A 16 2.01 19.27 -3.17
C ALA A 16 2.63 18.94 -1.80
N GLU A 17 2.03 19.42 -0.71
CA GLU A 17 2.51 19.16 0.66
C GLU A 17 2.37 17.68 1.05
N ALA A 18 1.25 17.05 0.67
CA ALA A 18 0.98 15.66 0.95
C ALA A 18 1.67 14.69 -0.02
N LYS A 19 2.34 15.17 -1.07
CA LYS A 19 2.85 14.33 -2.16
C LYS A 19 3.82 13.27 -1.66
N ASP A 20 4.73 13.64 -0.77
CA ASP A 20 5.73 12.72 -0.22
C ASP A 20 5.07 11.67 0.68
N ASP A 21 4.16 12.09 1.56
CA ASP A 21 3.40 11.19 2.44
C ASP A 21 2.52 10.22 1.64
N LEU A 22 1.85 10.68 0.58
CA LEU A 22 1.06 9.83 -0.32
C LEU A 22 1.94 8.86 -1.11
N THR A 23 3.14 9.28 -1.52
CA THR A 23 4.10 8.41 -2.21
C THR A 23 4.61 7.32 -1.28
N LYS A 24 4.96 7.67 -0.04
CA LYS A 24 5.34 6.72 1.01
C LYS A 24 4.21 5.76 1.34
N LEU A 25 2.99 6.26 1.49
CA LEU A 25 1.80 5.45 1.75
C LEU A 25 1.56 4.46 0.60
N LYS A 26 1.63 4.92 -0.65
CA LYS A 26 1.50 4.06 -1.82
C LYS A 26 2.55 2.95 -1.83
N LYS A 27 3.82 3.30 -1.59
CA LYS A 27 4.91 2.33 -1.54
C LYS A 27 4.73 1.31 -0.42
N ALA A 28 4.26 1.75 0.76
CA ALA A 28 3.98 0.86 1.89
C ALA A 28 2.82 -0.10 1.58
N THR A 29 1.78 0.36 0.89
CA THR A 29 0.64 -0.48 0.52
C THR A 29 0.95 -1.43 -0.63
N ASP A 30 1.74 -1.02 -1.62
CA ASP A 30 2.01 -1.84 -2.83
C ASP A 30 2.71 -3.18 -2.48
N GLY A 31 3.48 -3.25 -1.37
CA GLY A 31 4.13 -4.47 -0.90
C GLY A 31 3.34 -5.29 0.14
N LEU A 32 2.20 -4.79 0.61
CA LEU A 32 1.50 -5.35 1.78
C LEU A 32 0.94 -6.75 1.51
N GLU A 33 0.28 -6.93 0.37
CA GLU A 33 -0.30 -8.22 0.01
C GLU A 33 0.75 -9.31 -0.21
N ALA A 34 1.83 -9.00 -0.92
CA ALA A 34 2.93 -9.93 -1.12
C ALA A 34 3.54 -10.36 0.23
N PHE A 35 3.70 -9.40 1.15
CA PHE A 35 4.17 -9.69 2.50
C PHE A 35 3.18 -10.56 3.30
N MET A 36 1.88 -10.29 3.22
CA MET A 36 0.85 -11.10 3.88
C MET A 36 0.82 -12.53 3.33
N PHE A 37 0.84 -12.70 2.00
CA PHE A 37 0.91 -14.02 1.38
C PHE A 37 2.16 -14.79 1.79
N LYS A 38 3.33 -14.14 1.76
CA LYS A 38 4.58 -14.76 2.23
C LYS A 38 4.47 -15.19 3.70
N SER A 39 3.93 -14.33 4.56
CA SER A 39 3.77 -14.61 5.99
C SER A 39 2.79 -15.75 6.24
N LEU A 40 1.70 -15.83 5.46
CA LEU A 40 0.72 -16.91 5.52
C LEU A 40 1.34 -18.25 5.08
N LEU A 41 2.09 -18.27 3.98
CA LEU A 41 2.75 -19.48 3.50
C LEU A 41 3.81 -19.98 4.49
N GLN A 42 4.55 -19.05 5.09
CA GLN A 42 5.51 -19.36 6.14
C GLN A 42 4.83 -19.93 7.40
N SER A 43 3.69 -19.37 7.82
CA SER A 43 2.96 -19.84 9.01
C SER A 43 2.31 -21.21 8.80
N MET A 44 1.77 -21.47 7.60
CA MET A 44 1.24 -22.79 7.23
C MET A 44 2.32 -23.87 7.23
N GLY A 45 3.58 -23.49 6.99
CA GLY A 45 4.73 -24.37 7.01
C GLY A 45 5.33 -24.68 8.38
N GLY A 46 4.91 -23.98 9.44
CA GLY A 46 5.52 -24.11 10.76
C GLY A 46 7.04 -23.87 10.76
N LYS A 47 7.78 -24.59 11.61
CA LYS A 47 9.24 -24.43 11.75
C LYS A 47 10.06 -24.89 10.53
N ASP A 48 9.53 -25.83 9.75
CA ASP A 48 10.24 -26.45 8.62
C ASP A 48 9.84 -25.82 7.25
N GLY A 49 8.83 -24.95 7.23
CA GLY A 49 8.29 -24.36 6.00
C GLY A 49 7.35 -25.31 5.24
N LEU A 50 6.48 -24.77 4.38
CA LEU A 50 5.42 -25.53 3.70
C LEU A 50 5.99 -26.57 2.71
N PHE A 51 7.18 -26.27 2.18
CA PHE A 51 7.90 -27.07 1.20
C PHE A 51 9.33 -27.31 1.70
N SER A 52 9.47 -28.05 2.79
CA SER A 52 10.79 -28.38 3.35
C SER A 52 11.53 -29.37 2.44
N SER A 53 12.86 -29.25 2.37
CA SER A 53 13.73 -30.18 1.64
C SER A 53 13.72 -31.62 2.21
N LYS A 54 13.09 -31.83 3.37
CA LYS A 54 12.88 -33.15 3.97
C LYS A 54 11.70 -33.89 3.35
N MET A 55 10.84 -33.21 2.58
CA MET A 55 9.71 -33.82 1.89
C MET A 55 10.16 -34.30 0.51
N PRO A 56 9.96 -35.60 0.15
CA PRO A 56 10.26 -36.09 -1.18
C PRO A 56 9.49 -35.29 -2.24
N GLY A 57 10.20 -34.69 -3.19
CA GLY A 57 9.60 -33.84 -4.22
C GLY A 57 9.13 -32.46 -3.73
N GLY A 58 9.56 -31.99 -2.55
CA GLY A 58 9.18 -30.69 -1.99
C GLY A 58 9.42 -29.51 -2.94
N ASP A 59 10.51 -29.55 -3.71
CA ASP A 59 10.82 -28.52 -4.71
C ASP A 59 9.81 -28.52 -5.86
N ILE A 60 9.37 -29.69 -6.33
CA ILE A 60 8.35 -29.82 -7.38
C ILE A 60 7.00 -29.27 -6.88
N TYR A 61 6.63 -29.59 -5.64
CA TYR A 61 5.40 -29.05 -5.04
C TYR A 61 5.46 -27.54 -4.84
N ARG A 62 6.63 -27.00 -4.46
CA ARG A 62 6.85 -25.56 -4.39
C ARG A 62 6.64 -24.91 -5.76
N ASP A 63 7.30 -25.42 -6.80
CA ASP A 63 7.23 -24.82 -8.14
C ASP A 63 5.81 -24.88 -8.72
N MET A 64 5.09 -25.99 -8.53
CA MET A 64 3.69 -26.11 -8.93
C MET A 64 2.78 -25.15 -8.16
N PHE A 65 3.04 -24.96 -6.86
CA PHE A 65 2.27 -24.05 -6.03
C PHE A 65 2.53 -22.59 -6.40
N GLU A 66 3.80 -22.20 -6.58
CA GLU A 66 4.20 -20.85 -6.99
C GLU A 66 3.66 -20.51 -8.38
N THR A 67 3.71 -21.45 -9.32
CA THR A 67 3.14 -21.27 -10.67
C THR A 67 1.63 -21.04 -10.60
N ASN A 68 0.89 -21.92 -9.91
CA ASN A 68 -0.56 -21.76 -9.77
C ASN A 68 -0.94 -20.47 -9.02
N LEU A 69 -0.19 -20.11 -7.98
CA LEU A 69 -0.41 -18.87 -7.24
C LEU A 69 -0.18 -17.65 -8.13
N SER A 70 0.91 -17.66 -8.91
CA SER A 70 1.22 -16.60 -9.88
C SER A 70 0.11 -16.47 -10.92
N ASP A 71 -0.37 -17.58 -11.48
CA ASP A 71 -1.46 -17.60 -12.45
C ASP A 71 -2.76 -17.06 -11.86
N VAL A 72 -3.10 -17.43 -10.62
CA VAL A 72 -4.28 -16.92 -9.92
C VAL A 72 -4.16 -15.41 -9.66
N LEU A 73 -3.00 -14.94 -9.21
CA LEU A 73 -2.74 -13.52 -8.98
C LEU A 73 -2.76 -12.72 -10.28
N ALA A 74 -2.25 -13.29 -11.38
CA ALA A 74 -2.28 -12.66 -12.71
C ALA A 74 -3.70 -12.62 -13.30
N ALA A 75 -4.48 -13.69 -13.16
CA ALA A 75 -5.81 -13.82 -13.75
C ALA A 75 -6.90 -13.05 -12.98
N ARG A 76 -6.84 -13.04 -11.64
CA ARG A 76 -7.87 -12.41 -10.79
C ARG A 76 -7.45 -11.05 -10.22
N GLY A 77 -6.20 -10.66 -10.43
CA GLY A 77 -5.58 -9.60 -9.64
C GLY A 77 -5.30 -10.08 -8.22
N THR A 78 -4.59 -9.25 -7.45
CA THR A 78 -4.42 -9.50 -6.01
C THR A 78 -5.75 -9.33 -5.26
N LEU A 79 -5.78 -9.61 -3.96
CA LEU A 79 -6.96 -9.46 -3.10
C LEU A 79 -7.48 -8.02 -2.98
N ASN A 80 -6.83 -7.06 -3.64
CA ASN A 80 -7.16 -5.64 -3.68
C ASN A 80 -7.20 -4.98 -2.28
N ILE A 81 -6.61 -5.63 -1.28
CA ILE A 81 -6.47 -5.18 0.11
C ILE A 81 -5.57 -3.94 0.14
N SER A 82 -4.43 -3.98 -0.56
CA SER A 82 -3.49 -2.86 -0.68
C SER A 82 -4.19 -1.58 -1.17
N LYS A 83 -4.97 -1.70 -2.24
CA LYS A 83 -5.74 -0.58 -2.83
C LYS A 83 -6.85 -0.09 -1.90
N THR A 84 -7.52 -1.01 -1.23
CA THR A 84 -8.60 -0.68 -0.28
C THR A 84 -8.05 0.09 0.91
N ILE A 85 -6.95 -0.37 1.50
CA ILE A 85 -6.28 0.31 2.61
C ILE A 85 -5.78 1.68 2.16
N TYR A 86 -5.10 1.77 1.02
CA TYR A 86 -4.66 3.05 0.45
C TYR A 86 -5.83 4.03 0.35
N ASN A 87 -6.94 3.62 -0.28
CA ASN A 87 -8.12 4.48 -0.46
C ASN A 87 -8.78 4.92 0.86
N LYS A 88 -8.68 4.11 1.92
CA LYS A 88 -9.23 4.45 3.25
C LYS A 88 -8.30 5.36 4.05
N VAL A 89 -6.98 5.25 3.86
CA VAL A 89 -5.98 6.00 4.63
C VAL A 89 -5.62 7.34 3.97
N VAL A 90 -5.71 7.45 2.64
CA VAL A 90 -5.46 8.70 1.89
C VAL A 90 -6.22 9.91 2.45
N PRO A 91 -7.54 9.84 2.76
CA PRO A 91 -8.27 10.96 3.33
C PRO A 91 -7.69 11.45 4.67
N VAL A 92 -7.16 10.54 5.48
CA VAL A 92 -6.55 10.86 6.78
C VAL A 92 -5.21 11.57 6.58
N ALA A 93 -4.37 11.08 5.66
CA ALA A 93 -3.10 11.70 5.31
C ALA A 93 -3.30 13.14 4.77
N LEU A 94 -4.32 13.33 3.92
CA LEU A 94 -4.69 14.66 3.41
C LEU A 94 -5.20 15.60 4.51
N ALA A 95 -5.97 15.09 5.48
CA ALA A 95 -6.43 15.88 6.62
C ALA A 95 -5.27 16.32 7.53
N GLN A 96 -4.26 15.46 7.72
CA GLN A 96 -3.04 15.82 8.45
C GLN A 96 -2.22 16.87 7.72
N ALA A 97 -2.05 16.75 6.39
CA ALA A 97 -1.37 17.76 5.59
C ALA A 97 -2.11 19.12 5.64
N GLN A 98 -3.45 19.11 5.67
CA GLN A 98 -4.26 20.32 5.89
C GLN A 98 -3.99 21.00 7.23
N GLN A 99 -3.78 20.25 8.30
CA GLN A 99 -3.48 20.80 9.62
C GLN A 99 -2.09 21.44 9.64
N ARG A 100 -1.07 20.76 9.10
CA ARG A 100 0.30 21.29 9.00
C ARG A 100 0.37 22.59 8.20
N LEU A 101 -0.34 22.65 7.06
CA LEU A 101 -0.43 23.87 6.25
C LEU A 101 -1.10 25.04 6.99
N LYS A 102 -2.09 24.76 7.86
CA LYS A 102 -2.72 25.81 8.68
C LYS A 102 -1.76 26.34 9.73
N GLU A 103 -1.02 25.47 10.40
CA GLU A 103 -0.03 25.82 11.42
C GLU A 103 1.11 26.66 10.81
N SER A 104 1.68 26.23 9.68
CA SER A 104 2.76 26.96 9.00
C SER A 104 2.33 28.33 8.43
N THR A 105 1.04 28.52 8.17
CA THR A 105 0.49 29.79 7.68
C THR A 105 0.27 30.80 8.82
N ILE A 106 0.11 30.32 10.06
CA ILE A 106 -0.05 31.17 11.25
C ILE A 106 1.30 31.74 11.70
N GLU A 107 2.38 30.95 11.65
CA GLU A 107 3.73 31.41 12.01
C GLU A 107 4.29 32.50 11.09
N LYS A 108 3.87 32.57 9.82
CA LYS A 108 4.32 33.62 8.88
C LYS A 108 3.57 34.96 9.03
N LYS A 109 2.56 35.03 9.91
CA LYS A 109 1.73 36.22 10.13
C LYS A 109 2.03 36.96 11.43
N VAL A 110 2.95 36.46 12.24
CA VAL A 110 3.51 37.11 13.43
C VAL A 110 4.89 37.64 13.08
#